data_AF-A0A075M5V3-F1
#
_entry.id   AF-A0A075M5V3-F1
#
_cell.length_a   1.000
_cell.length_b   1.000
_cell.length_c   1.000
_cell.angle_alpha   90.00
_cell.angle_beta   90.00
_cell.angle_gamma   90.00
#
_symmetry.space_group_name_H-M   'P 1'
#
loop_
_entity.id
_entity.type
_entity.pdbx_description
1 polymer ?
#
loop_
_entity_poly.entity_id
_entity_poly.type
_entity_poly.pdbx_seq_one_letter_code
_entity_poly.pdbx_strand_id
1 'polypeptide(L)'
;AEQEEADQADDADTKKIKFGLTGISKLLVQGGNQQSCGPFLLLIANNVYLEAFQHLHESVLEGCYTFNKAHGMDPWEYLGNNPEFNKIFNNAMVANSSTVMASVAKMYEDGFKSMATLVDVGGGMGSALSIIVKEHSHIRGINLDLPH
;
A
#
# COMPACT_ATOMS: atom_id res chain seq x y z
N ALA A 1 -33.75 31.79 55.44
CA ALA A 1 -32.75 32.16 54.42
C ALA A 1 -33.43 31.93 53.08
N GLU A 2 -33.48 32.99 52.29
CA GLU A 2 -34.38 33.21 51.17
C GLU A 2 -34.20 32.30 49.93
N GLN A 3 -35.32 32.24 49.21
CA GLN A 3 -35.55 32.17 47.76
C GLN A 3 -34.37 32.19 46.77
N GLU A 4 -34.53 31.30 45.79
CA GLU A 4 -34.43 31.51 44.32
C GLU A 4 -33.27 32.34 43.76
N GLU A 5 -32.47 31.68 42.91
CA GLU A 5 -32.29 32.20 41.54
C GLU A 5 -32.23 31.02 40.56
N ALA A 6 -33.18 31.04 39.63
CA ALA A 6 -33.28 30.12 38.51
C ALA A 6 -32.44 30.62 37.33
N ASP A 7 -32.01 29.67 36.50
CA ASP A 7 -31.94 29.79 35.04
C ASP A 7 -31.09 30.93 34.43
N GLN A 8 -29.94 30.59 33.82
CA GLN A 8 -29.86 30.46 32.36
C GLN A 8 -28.45 30.18 31.84
N ALA A 9 -28.42 29.21 30.92
CA ALA A 9 -27.69 29.19 29.66
C ALA A 9 -26.17 29.30 29.67
N ASP A 10 -25.53 28.15 29.48
CA ASP A 10 -24.76 27.95 28.25
C ASP A 10 -24.92 26.49 27.80
N ASP A 11 -26.13 26.17 27.32
CA ASP A 11 -26.36 25.01 26.44
C ASP A 11 -25.73 25.35 25.09
N ALA A 12 -24.40 25.38 25.07
CA ALA A 12 -23.67 25.26 23.83
C ALA A 12 -23.93 23.83 23.35
N ASP A 13 -25.00 23.68 22.56
CA ASP A 13 -25.35 22.54 21.73
C ASP A 13 -24.13 22.14 20.90
N THR A 14 -23.18 21.48 21.55
CA THR A 14 -21.95 20.99 20.97
C THR A 14 -22.39 19.74 20.26
N LYS A 15 -22.96 19.92 19.05
CA LYS A 15 -23.35 18.82 18.16
C LYS A 15 -22.25 17.76 18.23
N LYS A 16 -22.56 16.62 18.86
CA LYS A 16 -21.61 15.51 18.97
C LYS A 16 -21.32 15.02 17.55
N ILE A 17 -20.15 15.40 17.02
CA ILE A 17 -19.71 14.95 15.71
C ILE A 17 -19.49 13.45 15.80
N LYS A 18 -20.18 12.71 14.94
CA LYS A 18 -20.01 11.27 14.78
C LYS A 18 -19.27 11.01 13.47
N PHE A 19 -18.33 10.08 13.51
CA PHE A 19 -17.58 9.62 12.35
C PHE A 19 -17.98 8.19 12.00
N GLY A 20 -17.95 7.86 10.72
CA GLY A 20 -18.23 6.52 10.21
C GLY A 20 -17.51 6.27 8.89
N LEU A 21 -17.43 5.00 8.49
CA LEU A 21 -16.79 4.63 7.23
C LEU A 21 -17.60 5.11 6.03
N THR A 22 -16.97 5.86 5.14
CA THR A 22 -17.43 6.13 3.77
C THR A 22 -17.12 4.95 2.85
N GLY A 23 -17.70 4.94 1.64
CA GLY A 23 -17.39 3.93 0.62
C GLY A 23 -15.89 3.79 0.33
N ILE A 24 -15.17 4.92 0.21
CA ILE A 24 -13.72 4.91 -0.03
C ILE A 24 -12.94 4.44 1.20
N SER A 25 -13.30 4.90 2.41
CA SER A 25 -12.57 4.51 3.63
C SER A 25 -12.68 3.03 3.96
N LYS A 26 -13.68 2.32 3.43
CA LYS A 26 -13.76 0.85 3.53
C LYS A 26 -12.57 0.15 2.85
N LEU A 27 -11.96 0.77 1.82
CA LEU A 27 -10.74 0.26 1.19
C LEU A 27 -9.53 0.28 2.13
N LEU A 28 -9.59 1.04 3.22
CA LEU A 28 -8.51 1.17 4.20
C LEU A 28 -8.64 0.17 5.34
N VAL A 29 -9.77 -0.51 5.46
CA VAL A 29 -10.04 -1.47 6.54
C VAL A 29 -9.73 -2.87 6.06
N GLN A 30 -9.01 -3.64 6.88
CA GLN A 30 -8.84 -5.06 6.64
C GLN A 30 -10.09 -5.81 7.13
N GLY A 31 -10.75 -6.58 6.25
CA GLY A 31 -11.95 -7.32 6.64
C GLY A 31 -12.45 -8.29 5.56
N GLY A 32 -12.86 -9.49 5.99
CA GLY A 32 -13.35 -10.55 5.10
C GLY A 32 -12.29 -10.99 4.08
N ASN A 33 -12.70 -11.13 2.81
CA ASN A 33 -11.82 -11.49 1.69
C ASN A 33 -11.15 -10.26 1.02
N GLN A 34 -11.32 -9.05 1.57
CA GLN A 34 -10.84 -7.82 0.95
C GLN A 34 -9.53 -7.35 1.58
N GLN A 35 -8.51 -7.18 0.75
CA GLN A 35 -7.22 -6.62 1.15
C GLN A 35 -7.35 -5.10 1.37
N SER A 36 -6.70 -4.57 2.42
CA SER A 36 -6.65 -3.12 2.66
C SER A 36 -5.59 -2.44 1.78
N CYS A 37 -5.91 -1.26 1.26
CA CYS A 37 -4.97 -0.35 0.59
C CYS A 37 -4.12 0.47 1.58
N GLY A 38 -4.41 0.37 2.88
CA GLY A 38 -3.73 1.11 3.95
C GLY A 38 -2.20 1.01 3.91
N PRO A 39 -1.59 -0.19 3.76
CA PRO A 39 -0.14 -0.32 3.66
C PRO A 39 0.48 0.49 2.51
N PHE A 40 -0.20 0.56 1.36
CA PHE A 40 0.29 1.34 0.21
C PHE A 40 0.21 2.84 0.47
N LEU A 41 -0.84 3.32 1.14
CA LEU A 41 -0.91 4.72 1.56
C LEU A 41 0.17 5.07 2.59
N LEU A 42 0.45 4.16 3.53
CA LEU A 42 1.52 4.35 4.51
C LEU A 42 2.89 4.44 3.83
N LEU A 43 3.12 3.72 2.74
CA LEU A 43 4.35 3.84 1.95
C LEU A 43 4.47 5.22 1.31
N ILE A 44 3.44 5.68 0.60
CA ILE A 44 3.45 6.97 -0.11
C ILE A 44 3.57 8.14 0.87
N ALA A 45 2.94 8.03 2.04
CA ALA A 45 3.00 9.03 3.10
C ALA A 45 4.23 8.90 4.01
N ASN A 46 5.11 7.91 3.78
CA ASN A 46 6.31 7.74 4.59
C ASN A 46 7.32 8.86 4.30
N ASN A 47 8.01 9.35 5.33
CA ASN A 47 9.00 10.42 5.20
C ASN A 47 10.08 10.13 4.15
N VAL A 48 10.53 8.88 4.04
CA VAL A 48 11.54 8.50 3.03
C VAL A 48 11.04 8.78 1.60
N TYR A 49 9.77 8.49 1.30
CA TYR A 49 9.16 8.82 0.01
C TYR A 49 8.90 10.32 -0.12
N LEU A 50 8.38 10.96 0.92
CA LEU A 50 8.06 12.40 0.89
C LEU A 50 9.30 13.26 0.68
N GLU A 51 10.44 12.92 1.30
CA GLU A 51 11.73 13.57 1.11
C GLU A 51 12.18 13.47 -0.36
N ALA A 52 12.07 12.28 -0.98
CA ALA A 52 12.33 12.15 -2.41
C ALA A 52 11.43 13.07 -3.25
N PHE A 53 10.13 13.16 -2.94
CA PHE A 53 9.21 14.04 -3.67
C PHE A 53 9.55 15.54 -3.58
N GLN A 54 10.25 15.99 -2.53
CA GLN A 54 10.69 17.39 -2.42
C GLN A 54 11.68 17.77 -3.54
N HIS A 55 12.44 16.80 -4.06
CA HIS A 55 13.41 16.99 -5.13
C HIS A 55 12.82 16.88 -6.55
N LEU A 56 11.49 16.76 -6.70
CA LEU A 56 10.86 16.62 -8.01
C LEU A 56 11.15 17.80 -8.94
N HIS A 57 11.20 19.02 -8.40
CA HIS A 57 11.53 20.22 -9.17
C HIS A 57 12.95 20.16 -9.75
N GLU A 58 13.92 19.70 -8.98
CA GLU A 58 15.30 19.48 -9.43
C GLU A 58 15.40 18.34 -10.43
N SER A 59 14.60 17.28 -10.28
CA SER A 59 14.53 16.20 -11.29
C SER A 59 14.14 16.74 -12.66
N VAL A 60 13.18 17.66 -12.71
CA VAL A 60 12.74 18.30 -13.96
C VAL A 60 13.83 19.19 -14.56
N LEU A 61 14.56 19.94 -13.73
CA LEU A 61 15.57 20.90 -14.19
C LEU A 61 16.92 20.25 -14.55
N GLU A 62 17.32 19.24 -13.80
CA GLU A 62 18.68 18.67 -13.84
C GLU A 62 18.71 17.24 -14.37
N GLY A 63 17.55 16.57 -14.49
CA GLY A 63 17.47 15.17 -14.93
C GLY A 63 17.93 14.16 -13.86
N CYS A 64 17.97 14.56 -12.59
CA CYS A 64 18.36 13.67 -11.49
C CYS A 64 17.22 12.73 -11.07
N TYR A 65 17.57 11.58 -10.49
CA TYR A 65 16.60 10.71 -9.83
C TYR A 65 16.35 11.17 -8.40
N THR A 66 15.09 11.49 -8.09
CA THR A 66 14.70 12.16 -6.83
C THR A 66 15.10 11.39 -5.58
N PHE A 67 14.96 10.07 -5.58
CA PHE A 67 15.30 9.24 -4.43
C PHE A 67 16.81 9.27 -4.14
N ASN A 68 17.63 9.14 -5.19
CA ASN A 68 19.08 9.23 -5.05
C ASN A 68 19.53 10.61 -4.57
N LYS A 69 18.82 11.67 -4.96
CA LYS A 69 19.13 13.03 -4.50
C LYS A 69 18.80 13.23 -3.02
N ALA A 70 17.68 12.68 -2.54
CA ALA A 70 17.31 12.73 -1.13
C ALA A 70 18.21 11.88 -0.23
N HIS A 71 18.51 10.66 -0.66
CA HIS A 71 19.08 9.62 0.22
C HIS A 71 20.54 9.25 -0.10
N GLY A 72 21.09 9.80 -1.18
CA GLY A 72 22.49 9.57 -1.58
C GLY A 72 22.78 8.18 -2.14
N MET A 73 21.76 7.32 -2.30
CA MET A 73 21.89 5.94 -2.78
C MET A 73 20.68 5.51 -3.61
N ASP A 74 20.82 4.40 -4.32
CA ASP A 74 19.73 3.79 -5.08
C ASP A 74 18.62 3.25 -4.13
N PRO A 75 17.33 3.29 -4.54
CA PRO A 75 16.24 2.81 -3.69
C PRO A 75 16.38 1.35 -3.24
N TRP A 76 16.91 0.47 -4.09
CA TRP A 76 17.07 -0.94 -3.75
C TRP A 76 18.19 -1.15 -2.74
N GLU A 77 19.28 -0.39 -2.88
CA GLU A 77 20.35 -0.34 -1.88
C GLU A 77 19.81 0.19 -0.54
N TYR A 78 18.99 1.25 -0.57
CA TYR A 78 18.35 1.81 0.62
C TYR A 78 17.45 0.78 1.32
N LEU A 79 16.65 0.02 0.57
CA LEU A 79 15.82 -1.06 1.10
C LEU A 79 16.68 -2.15 1.75
N GLY A 80 17.76 -2.57 1.09
CA GLY A 80 18.70 -3.54 1.65
C GLY A 80 19.36 -3.08 2.96
N ASN A 81 19.64 -1.78 3.09
CA ASN A 81 20.27 -1.18 4.27
C ASN A 81 19.28 -0.80 5.39
N ASN A 82 17.98 -0.74 5.10
CA ASN A 82 16.97 -0.25 6.03
C ASN A 82 15.81 -1.26 6.20
N PRO A 83 15.94 -2.27 7.08
CA PRO A 83 14.96 -3.34 7.24
C PRO A 83 13.55 -2.87 7.63
N GLU A 84 13.45 -1.78 8.39
CA GLU A 84 12.16 -1.20 8.77
C GLU A 84 11.42 -0.66 7.54
N PHE A 85 12.12 0.13 6.72
CA PHE A 85 11.54 0.67 5.50
C PHE A 85 11.28 -0.44 4.45
N ASN A 86 12.17 -1.43 4.35
CA ASN A 86 11.96 -2.61 3.50
C ASN A 86 10.67 -3.35 3.85
N LYS A 87 10.38 -3.51 5.15
CA LYS A 87 9.12 -4.11 5.60
C LYS A 87 7.91 -3.27 5.19
N ILE A 88 7.97 -1.95 5.30
CA ILE A 88 6.88 -1.05 4.87
C ILE A 88 6.66 -1.17 3.36
N PHE A 89 7.73 -1.12 2.57
CA PHE A 89 7.70 -1.28 1.12
C PHE A 89 7.10 -2.62 0.70
N ASN A 90 7.60 -3.74 1.24
CA ASN A 90 7.10 -5.07 0.91
C ASN A 90 5.64 -5.26 1.30
N ASN A 91 5.21 -4.76 2.47
CA ASN A 91 3.81 -4.82 2.87
C ASN A 91 2.90 -4.04 1.90
N ALA A 92 3.36 -2.88 1.42
CA ALA A 92 2.65 -2.08 0.43
C ALA A 92 2.55 -2.82 -0.92
N MET A 93 3.63 -3.44 -1.40
CA MET A 93 3.62 -4.22 -2.65
C MET A 93 2.72 -5.44 -2.56
N VAL A 94 2.73 -6.16 -1.44
CA VAL A 94 1.82 -7.28 -1.20
C VAL A 94 0.37 -6.81 -1.20
N ALA A 95 0.05 -5.71 -0.51
CA ALA A 95 -1.31 -5.19 -0.45
C ALA A 95 -1.85 -4.76 -1.83
N ASN A 96 -1.03 -4.04 -2.60
CA ASN A 96 -1.36 -3.61 -3.94
C ASN A 96 -1.56 -4.79 -4.89
N SER A 97 -0.57 -5.70 -4.94
CA SER A 97 -0.59 -6.86 -5.83
C SER A 97 -1.77 -7.77 -5.53
N SER A 98 -2.08 -8.01 -4.25
CA SER A 98 -3.23 -8.86 -3.89
C SER A 98 -4.57 -8.31 -4.38
N THR A 99 -4.72 -6.98 -4.38
CA THR A 99 -5.94 -6.31 -4.84
C THR A 99 -6.13 -6.46 -6.35
N VAL A 100 -5.06 -6.22 -7.12
CA VAL A 100 -5.12 -6.24 -8.59
C VAL A 100 -5.11 -7.67 -9.12
N MET A 101 -4.22 -8.52 -8.60
CA MET A 101 -3.97 -9.84 -9.17
C MET A 101 -5.10 -10.83 -8.93
N ALA A 102 -5.92 -10.64 -7.89
CA ALA A 102 -7.14 -11.42 -7.70
C ALA A 102 -8.12 -11.27 -8.87
N SER A 103 -8.17 -10.08 -9.49
CA SER A 103 -9.00 -9.85 -10.69
C SER A 103 -8.31 -10.38 -11.94
N VAL A 104 -7.01 -10.12 -12.11
CA VAL A 104 -6.23 -10.58 -13.27
C VAL A 104 -6.26 -12.10 -13.40
N ALA A 105 -6.03 -12.83 -12.30
CA ALA A 105 -6.02 -14.29 -12.30
C ALA A 105 -7.34 -14.89 -12.79
N LYS A 106 -8.47 -14.24 -12.48
CA LYS A 106 -9.81 -14.68 -12.91
C LYS A 106 -10.17 -14.24 -14.32
N MET A 107 -9.86 -12.98 -14.66
CA MET A 107 -10.31 -12.38 -15.92
C MET A 107 -9.44 -12.77 -17.12
N TYR A 108 -8.17 -13.11 -16.88
CA TYR A 108 -7.22 -13.50 -17.93
C TYR A 108 -7.04 -15.02 -17.99
N GLU A 109 -8.13 -15.77 -17.80
CA GLU A 109 -8.13 -17.23 -17.72
C GLU A 109 -7.44 -17.88 -18.94
N ASP A 110 -7.80 -17.48 -20.16
CA ASP A 110 -7.27 -18.06 -21.40
C ASP A 110 -5.76 -17.87 -21.55
N GLY A 111 -5.22 -16.77 -21.02
CA GLY A 111 -3.78 -16.51 -21.04
C GLY A 111 -3.00 -17.47 -20.14
N PHE A 112 -3.57 -17.86 -19.01
CA PHE A 112 -2.95 -18.79 -18.05
C PHE A 112 -3.24 -20.26 -18.35
N LYS A 113 -4.35 -20.55 -19.04
CA LYS A 113 -4.85 -21.90 -19.27
C LYS A 113 -3.85 -22.87 -19.91
N SER A 114 -3.00 -22.40 -20.83
CA SER A 114 -2.01 -23.24 -21.53
C SER A 114 -0.61 -23.19 -20.93
N MET A 115 -0.39 -22.36 -19.90
CA MET A 115 0.93 -22.22 -19.27
C MET A 115 1.22 -23.40 -18.35
N ALA A 116 2.41 -23.98 -18.47
CA ALA A 116 2.89 -25.02 -17.57
C ALA A 116 3.84 -24.47 -16.49
N THR A 117 4.57 -23.40 -16.79
CA THR A 117 5.49 -22.74 -15.84
C THR A 117 5.40 -21.23 -16.02
N LEU A 118 5.35 -20.52 -14.90
CA LEU A 118 5.34 -19.07 -14.85
C LEU A 118 6.49 -18.60 -13.95
N VAL A 119 7.30 -17.68 -14.46
CA VAL A 119 8.39 -17.05 -13.69
C VAL A 119 7.99 -15.60 -13.43
N ASP A 120 7.91 -15.22 -12.16
CA ASP A 120 7.66 -13.84 -11.71
C ASP A 120 9.00 -13.18 -11.39
N VAL A 121 9.48 -12.32 -12.28
CA VAL A 121 10.78 -11.64 -12.17
C VAL A 121 10.55 -10.26 -11.54
N GLY A 122 11.18 -9.99 -10.40
CA GLY A 122 10.83 -8.83 -9.56
C GLY A 122 9.53 -9.07 -8.78
N GLY A 123 9.20 -10.32 -8.46
CA GLY A 123 7.94 -10.71 -7.83
C GLY A 123 7.84 -10.37 -6.34
N GLY A 124 8.89 -9.80 -5.75
CA GLY A 124 9.03 -9.47 -4.33
C GLY A 124 8.77 -10.69 -3.47
N MET A 125 7.82 -10.54 -2.53
CA MET A 125 7.36 -11.61 -1.65
C MET A 125 6.49 -12.69 -2.36
N GLY A 126 6.33 -12.61 -3.68
CA GLY A 126 5.63 -13.59 -4.51
C GLY A 126 4.11 -13.59 -4.37
N SER A 127 3.50 -12.50 -3.89
CA SER A 127 2.04 -12.48 -3.65
C SER A 127 1.26 -12.62 -4.95
N ALA A 128 1.69 -11.93 -6.02
CA ALA A 128 1.09 -11.99 -7.34
C ALA A 128 1.11 -13.43 -7.90
N LEU A 129 2.29 -14.03 -7.99
CA LEU A 129 2.45 -15.42 -8.43
C LEU A 129 1.63 -16.39 -7.60
N SER A 130 1.60 -16.21 -6.27
CA SER A 130 0.82 -17.08 -5.38
C SER A 130 -0.67 -17.06 -5.67
N ILE A 131 -1.21 -15.91 -6.09
CA ILE A 131 -2.62 -15.75 -6.45
C ILE A 131 -2.90 -16.42 -7.78
N ILE A 132 -2.04 -16.23 -8.77
CA ILE A 132 -2.17 -16.86 -10.09
C ILE A 132 -2.17 -18.39 -9.94
N VAL A 133 -1.18 -18.96 -9.25
CA VAL A 133 -1.04 -20.43 -9.09
C VAL A 133 -2.17 -21.02 -8.25
N LYS A 134 -2.76 -20.25 -7.31
CA LYS A 134 -3.94 -20.71 -6.56
C LYS A 134 -5.19 -20.83 -7.45
N GLU A 135 -5.38 -19.89 -8.36
CA GLU A 135 -6.50 -19.92 -9.32
C GLU A 135 -6.24 -20.95 -10.45
N HIS A 136 -4.98 -21.07 -10.89
CA HIS A 136 -4.52 -21.91 -11.99
C HIS A 136 -3.53 -22.97 -11.50
N SER A 137 -4.04 -23.96 -10.76
CA SER A 137 -3.22 -24.94 -10.03
C SER A 137 -2.36 -25.86 -10.90
N HIS A 138 -2.57 -25.87 -12.22
CA HIS A 138 -1.70 -26.58 -13.19
C HIS A 138 -0.38 -25.86 -13.46
N ILE A 139 -0.26 -24.58 -13.09
CA ILE A 139 0.96 -23.79 -13.33
C ILE A 139 1.99 -24.04 -12.23
N ARG A 140 3.22 -24.41 -12.63
CA ARG A 140 4.38 -24.36 -11.74
C ARG A 140 4.92 -22.93 -11.66
N GLY A 141 4.79 -22.28 -10.51
CA GLY A 141 5.33 -20.94 -10.27
C GLY A 141 6.80 -20.94 -9.83
N ILE A 142 7.58 -19.97 -10.31
CA ILE A 142 8.93 -19.64 -9.83
C ILE A 142 8.98 -18.14 -9.55
N ASN A 143 9.23 -17.77 -8.29
CA ASN A 143 9.43 -16.36 -7.91
C ASN A 143 10.92 -16.04 -7.94
N LEU A 144 11.32 -14.95 -8.61
CA LEU A 144 12.70 -14.49 -8.71
C LEU A 144 12.77 -13.01 -8.30
N ASP A 145 13.56 -12.72 -7.28
CA ASP A 145 13.81 -11.36 -6.80
C ASP A 145 15.25 -11.22 -6.28
N LEU A 146 15.61 -10.03 -5.79
CA LEU A 146 16.84 -9.77 -5.08
C LEU A 146 16.95 -10.65 -3.82
N PRO A 147 18.17 -10.94 -3.32
CA PRO A 147 18.34 -11.82 -2.16
C PRO A 147 17.83 -11.29 -0.81
N HIS A 148 17.49 -10.00 -0.72
CA HIS A 148 17.19 -9.27 0.52
C HIS A 148 15.72 -8.83 0.61
#